data_AF-A0A0V8E9X2-F1
#
_entry.id   AF-A0A0V8E9X2-F1
#
_cell.length_a   1.000
_cell.length_b   1.000
_cell.length_c   1.000
_cell.angle_alpha   90.00
_cell.angle_beta   90.00
_cell.angle_gamma   90.00
#
_symmetry.space_group_name_H-M   'P 1'
#
loop_
_entity.id
_entity.type
_entity.pdbx_description
1 polymer ?
#
loop_
_entity_poly.entity_id
_entity_poly.type
_entity_poly.pdbx_seq_one_letter_code
_entity_poly.pdbx_strand_id
1 'polypeptide(L)'
;MENGKTPKPKKPIYKRVWFWIVVIVLIFAIKGMGNGKSSDKNTASKSTETSQSATTKNETSKSSSSSKVVEKSKPKLTEEQKDQKILDEYTSKITAATPGLVNEYNSEAASNTSGIEGLATISNAKITKLAEISNDGISKMAEVMMTTGSGSQDTYKAYASKLTDVYSAEAKKITDAYMASAQ
;
A
#
# COMPACT_ATOMS: atom_id res chain seq x y z
N MET A 1 -51.50 -28.66 -15.93
CA MET A 1 -51.16 -27.48 -15.11
C MET A 1 -49.65 -27.32 -15.17
N GLU A 2 -49.17 -26.28 -15.87
CA GLU A 2 -47.75 -26.03 -16.10
C GLU A 2 -47.03 -25.61 -14.81
N ASN A 3 -45.84 -26.20 -14.57
CA ASN A 3 -44.96 -25.84 -13.47
C ASN A 3 -44.13 -24.60 -13.83
N GLY A 4 -44.55 -23.44 -13.35
CA GLY A 4 -43.79 -22.19 -13.42
C GLY A 4 -42.52 -22.23 -12.57
N LYS A 5 -41.36 -22.47 -13.20
CA LYS A 5 -40.05 -22.19 -12.61
C LYS A 5 -39.61 -20.79 -13.02
N THR A 6 -39.69 -19.83 -12.12
CA THR A 6 -39.08 -18.51 -12.31
C THR A 6 -37.55 -18.62 -12.24
N PRO A 7 -36.80 -18.00 -13.17
CA PRO A 7 -35.33 -18.09 -13.18
C PRO A 7 -34.74 -17.23 -12.05
N LYS A 8 -33.88 -17.84 -11.21
CA LYS A 8 -33.16 -17.15 -10.15
C LYS A 8 -32.18 -16.12 -10.74
N PRO A 9 -32.12 -14.88 -10.22
CA PRO A 9 -31.21 -13.86 -10.74
C PRO A 9 -29.75 -14.30 -10.55
N LYS A 10 -28.98 -14.32 -11.65
CA LYS A 10 -27.56 -14.65 -11.63
C LYS A 10 -26.79 -13.55 -10.88
N LYS A 11 -25.93 -13.97 -9.94
CA LYS A 11 -25.13 -13.04 -9.13
C LYS A 11 -24.25 -12.18 -10.05
N PRO A 12 -24.20 -10.86 -9.84
CA PRO A 12 -23.35 -10.00 -10.66
C PRO A 12 -21.88 -10.33 -10.47
N ILE A 13 -21.17 -10.56 -11.58
CA ILE A 13 -19.74 -10.88 -11.62
C ILE A 13 -18.85 -9.77 -11.06
N TYR A 14 -19.32 -8.52 -11.07
CA TYR A 14 -18.60 -7.35 -10.52
C TYR A 14 -18.46 -7.34 -9.00
N LYS A 15 -19.13 -8.26 -8.27
CA LYS A 15 -18.94 -8.41 -6.82
C LYS A 15 -17.71 -9.25 -6.45
N ARG A 16 -17.04 -9.86 -7.44
CA ARG A 16 -15.84 -10.66 -7.21
C ARG A 16 -14.62 -9.75 -7.34
N VAL A 17 -13.74 -9.75 -6.34
CA VAL A 17 -12.50 -8.96 -6.32
C VAL A 17 -11.64 -9.21 -7.57
N TRP A 18 -11.63 -10.44 -8.08
CA TRP A 18 -10.94 -10.79 -9.33
C TRP A 18 -11.45 -10.02 -10.57
N PHE A 19 -12.74 -9.67 -10.63
CA PHE A 19 -13.30 -8.86 -11.72
C PHE A 19 -12.75 -7.42 -11.71
N TRP A 20 -12.50 -6.85 -10.52
CA TRP A 20 -11.88 -5.52 -10.40
C TRP A 20 -10.41 -5.50 -10.81
N ILE A 21 -9.65 -6.56 -10.55
CA ILE A 21 -8.25 -6.66 -10.99
C ILE A 21 -8.15 -6.60 -12.52
N VAL A 22 -9.03 -7.32 -13.24
CA VAL A 22 -9.07 -7.31 -14.71
C VAL A 22 -9.40 -5.92 -15.28
N VAL A 23 -10.35 -5.21 -14.67
CA VAL A 23 -10.73 -3.85 -15.10
C VAL A 23 -9.57 -2.86 -14.93
N ILE A 24 -8.84 -2.95 -13.82
CA ILE A 24 -7.68 -2.08 -13.56
C ILE A 24 -6.59 -2.30 -14.63
N VAL A 25 -6.26 -3.55 -14.95
CA VAL A 25 -5.28 -3.89 -15.98
C VAL A 25 -5.68 -3.34 -17.36
N LEU A 26 -6.97 -3.42 -17.70
CA LEU A 26 -7.47 -2.88 -18.98
C LEU A 26 -7.32 -1.35 -19.08
N ILE A 27 -7.51 -0.62 -17.97
CA ILE A 27 -7.36 0.85 -17.95
C ILE A 27 -5.89 1.26 -18.11
N PHE A 28 -4.95 0.51 -17.53
CA PHE A 28 -3.52 0.78 -17.67
C PHE A 28 -2.98 0.43 -19.06
N ALA A 29 -3.53 -0.60 -19.73
CA ALA A 29 -3.12 -0.98 -21.09
C ALA A 29 -3.45 0.11 -22.15
N ILE A 30 -4.46 0.95 -21.92
CA ILE A 30 -4.84 2.02 -22.86
C ILE A 30 -3.93 3.26 -22.72
N LYS A 31 -3.19 3.41 -21.62
CA LYS A 31 -2.28 4.56 -21.42
C LYS A 31 -0.91 4.42 -22.12
N GLY A 32 -0.70 3.35 -22.89
CA GLY A 32 0.60 3.01 -23.50
C GLY A 32 0.83 3.47 -24.94
N MET A 33 -0.07 4.26 -25.55
CA MET A 33 0.13 4.78 -26.93
C MET A 33 -0.02 6.31 -26.94
N GLY A 34 1.10 7.03 -26.85
CA GLY A 34 1.07 8.50 -26.80
C GLY A 34 2.43 9.20 -26.85
N ASN A 35 3.02 9.21 -28.03
CA ASN A 35 3.61 10.39 -28.71
C ASN A 35 4.68 11.25 -27.97
N GLY A 36 5.92 11.21 -28.46
CA GLY A 36 7.02 12.05 -27.99
C GLY A 36 6.97 13.52 -28.43
N LYS A 37 7.73 14.38 -27.75
CA LYS A 37 8.41 15.58 -28.29
C LYS A 37 9.36 16.21 -27.27
N SER A 38 10.58 16.50 -27.70
CA SER A 38 11.66 17.20 -26.99
C SER A 38 11.27 18.58 -26.44
N SER A 39 11.94 19.03 -25.38
CA SER A 39 12.64 20.33 -25.36
C SER A 39 13.49 20.50 -24.10
N ASP A 40 14.68 21.03 -24.32
CA ASP A 40 15.65 21.56 -23.36
C ASP A 40 15.06 22.34 -22.17
N LYS A 41 15.73 22.22 -21.01
CA LYS A 41 16.16 23.42 -20.29
C LYS A 41 17.33 23.15 -19.35
N ASN A 42 18.46 23.70 -19.77
CA ASN A 42 19.59 24.11 -18.95
C ASN A 42 19.13 25.03 -17.80
N THR A 43 19.64 24.84 -16.59
CA THR A 43 20.20 25.90 -15.73
C THR A 43 20.87 25.25 -14.54
N ALA A 44 22.19 25.09 -14.66
CA ALA A 44 23.09 24.97 -13.52
C ALA A 44 23.33 26.36 -12.95
N SER A 45 23.13 26.55 -11.64
CA SER A 45 23.87 27.51 -10.82
C SER A 45 23.66 27.17 -9.35
N LYS A 46 24.68 26.54 -8.79
CA LYS A 46 24.94 26.35 -7.36
C LYS A 46 26.20 27.16 -7.07
N SER A 47 26.11 28.08 -6.11
CA SER A 47 27.17 28.66 -5.25
C SER A 47 26.68 30.03 -4.76
N THR A 48 26.96 30.58 -3.58
CA THR A 48 27.65 30.18 -2.33
C THR A 48 27.55 31.41 -1.39
N GLU A 49 27.57 31.19 -0.08
CA GLU A 49 27.94 32.14 1.01
C GLU A 49 27.04 33.37 1.29
N THR A 50 27.01 34.02 2.46
CA THR A 50 27.37 33.79 3.88
C THR A 50 27.06 35.12 4.58
N SER A 51 26.91 35.08 5.91
CA SER A 51 26.93 36.20 6.88
C SER A 51 25.55 36.72 7.29
N GLN A 52 25.28 37.16 8.52
CA GLN A 52 25.88 37.09 9.86
C GLN A 52 24.96 37.98 10.73
N SER A 53 25.00 37.80 12.06
CA SER A 53 24.64 38.79 13.09
C SER A 53 23.19 38.74 13.60
N ALA A 54 22.85 38.92 14.87
CA ALA A 54 23.50 38.75 16.17
C ALA A 54 22.40 38.95 17.24
N THR A 55 22.36 38.03 18.20
CA THR A 55 22.12 38.14 19.65
C THR A 55 21.25 39.26 20.29
N THR A 56 20.35 38.79 21.21
CA THR A 56 19.91 39.38 22.52
C THR A 56 18.94 40.59 22.49
N LYS A 57 17.92 40.75 23.34
CA LYS A 57 17.74 40.45 24.78
C LYS A 57 16.30 40.80 25.24
N ASN A 58 15.77 40.05 26.24
CA ASN A 58 14.77 40.39 27.29
C ASN A 58 13.34 40.84 26.90
N GLU A 59 12.27 40.72 27.71
CA GLU A 59 11.85 39.99 28.93
C GLU A 59 10.32 40.26 29.06
N THR A 60 9.51 39.23 29.31
CA THR A 60 8.69 39.01 30.53
C THR A 60 7.43 39.88 30.76
N SER A 61 6.37 39.15 31.14
CA SER A 61 5.12 39.51 31.87
C SER A 61 3.89 39.92 31.04
N LYS A 62 2.64 39.58 31.38
CA LYS A 62 1.97 38.61 32.29
C LYS A 62 0.45 38.77 32.07
N SER A 63 -0.33 37.70 32.26
CA SER A 63 -1.79 37.70 32.52
C SER A 63 -2.69 37.96 31.28
N SER A 64 -3.84 37.35 31.05
CA SER A 64 -4.74 36.49 31.84
C SER A 64 -5.84 35.93 30.92
N SER A 65 -6.53 34.91 31.41
CA SER A 65 -7.94 34.61 31.15
C SER A 65 -8.28 33.71 29.95
N SER A 66 -8.41 32.42 30.27
CA SER A 66 -9.65 31.65 30.11
C SER A 66 -10.63 32.17 29.04
N SER A 67 -10.74 31.41 27.95
CA SER A 67 -12.03 31.14 27.33
C SER A 67 -12.05 29.71 26.85
N LYS A 68 -12.59 28.87 27.73
CA LYS A 68 -13.15 27.56 27.41
C LYS A 68 -14.29 27.79 26.42
N VAL A 69 -14.09 27.40 25.17
CA VAL A 69 -15.19 27.16 24.23
C VAL A 69 -15.18 25.66 23.96
N VAL A 70 -16.13 24.98 24.59
CA VAL A 70 -16.52 23.59 24.37
C VAL A 70 -16.92 23.47 22.90
N GLU A 71 -16.08 22.84 22.07
CA GLU A 71 -16.13 21.41 21.77
C GLU A 71 -17.43 21.01 21.04
N LYS A 72 -17.32 21.02 19.71
CA LYS A 72 -17.90 19.98 18.86
C LYS A 72 -16.77 19.15 18.27
N SER A 73 -15.92 18.61 19.14
CA SER A 73 -14.83 17.71 18.78
C SER A 73 -15.45 16.37 18.38
N LYS A 74 -15.43 16.05 17.09
CA LYS A 74 -15.39 14.63 16.71
C LYS A 74 -14.18 14.01 17.44
N PRO A 75 -14.29 12.83 18.07
CA PRO A 75 -13.13 12.21 18.68
C PRO A 75 -12.06 12.04 17.59
N LYS A 76 -10.95 12.76 17.72
CA LYS A 76 -9.80 12.63 16.82
C LYS A 76 -9.11 11.31 17.20
N LEU A 77 -9.10 10.36 16.28
CA LEU A 77 -8.41 9.08 16.46
C LEU A 77 -6.94 9.34 16.85
N THR A 78 -6.44 8.56 17.81
CA THR A 78 -5.03 8.53 18.19
C THR A 78 -4.15 7.94 17.07
N GLU A 79 -2.84 8.17 17.14
CA GLU A 79 -1.84 7.60 16.21
C GLU A 79 -1.96 6.08 16.14
N GLU A 80 -1.92 5.42 17.30
CA GLU A 80 -2.06 3.97 17.44
C GLU A 80 -3.36 3.43 16.84
N GLN A 81 -4.50 4.11 17.07
CA GLN A 81 -5.77 3.68 16.48
C GLN A 81 -5.81 3.81 14.95
N LYS A 82 -5.11 4.79 14.38
CA LYS A 82 -5.00 4.94 12.92
C LYS A 82 -4.09 3.85 12.34
N ASP A 83 -2.93 3.62 12.94
CA ASP A 83 -1.99 2.59 12.49
C ASP A 83 -2.57 1.19 12.65
N GLN A 84 -3.34 0.93 13.72
CA GLN A 84 -4.08 -0.32 13.87
C GLN A 84 -5.09 -0.52 12.74
N LYS A 85 -5.85 0.51 12.37
CA LYS A 85 -6.78 0.42 11.23
C LYS A 85 -6.05 0.13 9.91
N ILE A 86 -4.90 0.76 9.69
CA ILE A 86 -4.08 0.51 8.50
C ILE A 86 -3.55 -0.93 8.52
N LEU A 87 -3.04 -1.40 9.65
CA LEU A 87 -2.58 -2.77 9.82
C LEU A 87 -3.68 -3.78 9.48
N ASP A 88 -4.89 -3.60 10.04
CA ASP A 88 -6.03 -4.49 9.81
C ASP A 88 -6.45 -4.50 8.32
N GLU A 89 -6.52 -3.32 7.70
CA GLU A 89 -6.89 -3.16 6.29
C GLU A 89 -5.87 -3.85 5.37
N TYR A 90 -4.59 -3.58 5.56
CA TYR A 90 -3.55 -4.11 4.67
C TYR A 90 -3.24 -5.59 4.95
N THR A 91 -3.37 -6.05 6.21
CA THR A 91 -3.39 -7.49 6.52
C THR A 91 -4.50 -8.20 5.74
N SER A 92 -5.70 -7.62 5.71
CA SER A 92 -6.82 -8.18 4.95
C SER A 92 -6.56 -8.18 3.44
N LYS A 93 -5.95 -7.13 2.90
CA LYS A 93 -5.57 -7.06 1.47
C LYS A 93 -4.52 -8.11 1.10
N ILE A 94 -3.44 -8.25 1.89
CA ILE A 94 -2.37 -9.23 1.67
C ILE A 94 -2.94 -10.65 1.73
N THR A 95 -3.66 -10.99 2.80
CA THR A 95 -4.24 -12.32 2.98
C THR A 95 -5.29 -12.66 1.93
N ALA A 96 -6.11 -11.70 1.48
CA ALA A 96 -7.09 -11.93 0.43
C ALA A 96 -6.46 -12.05 -0.97
N ALA A 97 -5.37 -11.34 -1.25
CA ALA A 97 -4.67 -11.41 -2.53
C ALA A 97 -3.89 -12.73 -2.69
N THR A 98 -3.34 -13.27 -1.60
CA THR A 98 -2.40 -14.40 -1.63
C THR A 98 -2.93 -15.66 -2.32
N PRO A 99 -4.16 -16.15 -2.05
CA PRO A 99 -4.70 -17.30 -2.78
C PRO A 99 -4.82 -17.06 -4.29
N GLY A 100 -5.17 -15.84 -4.70
CA GLY A 100 -5.23 -15.46 -6.11
C GLY A 100 -3.84 -15.49 -6.77
N LEU A 101 -2.84 -14.94 -6.08
CA LEU A 101 -1.46 -14.92 -6.56
C LEU A 101 -0.82 -16.31 -6.64
N VAL A 102 -1.11 -17.20 -5.68
CA VAL A 102 -0.69 -18.62 -5.74
C VAL A 102 -1.36 -19.32 -6.93
N ASN A 103 -2.64 -19.06 -7.19
CA ASN A 103 -3.33 -19.64 -8.36
C ASN A 103 -2.76 -19.10 -9.68
N GLU A 104 -2.47 -17.80 -9.77
CA GLU A 104 -1.78 -17.21 -10.91
C GLU A 104 -0.40 -17.85 -11.11
N TYR A 105 0.38 -18.01 -10.03
CA TYR A 105 1.66 -18.70 -10.05
C TYR A 105 1.53 -20.10 -10.66
N ASN A 106 0.65 -20.94 -10.12
CA ASN A 106 0.46 -22.32 -10.58
C ASN A 106 0.04 -22.39 -12.06
N SER A 107 -0.83 -21.46 -12.48
CA SER A 107 -1.31 -21.41 -13.86
C SER A 107 -0.20 -21.04 -14.85
N GLU A 108 0.63 -20.06 -14.51
CA GLU A 108 1.76 -19.64 -15.33
C GLU A 108 2.90 -20.66 -15.29
N ALA A 109 3.17 -21.26 -14.13
CA ALA A 109 4.18 -22.31 -13.95
C ALA A 109 3.87 -23.55 -14.79
N ALA A 110 2.60 -23.93 -14.95
CA ALA A 110 2.20 -25.06 -15.78
C ALA A 110 2.57 -24.90 -17.28
N SER A 111 2.72 -23.66 -17.74
CA SER A 111 3.11 -23.33 -19.13
C SER A 111 4.59 -22.97 -19.25
N ASN A 112 5.37 -23.07 -18.18
CA ASN A 112 6.77 -22.66 -18.15
C ASN A 112 7.66 -23.64 -18.92
N THR A 113 8.45 -23.12 -19.86
CA THR A 113 9.47 -23.87 -20.60
C THR A 113 10.89 -23.41 -20.28
N SER A 114 11.05 -22.38 -19.44
CA SER A 114 12.35 -21.78 -19.07
C SER A 114 12.97 -22.40 -17.81
N GLY A 115 12.54 -23.62 -17.44
CA GLY A 115 13.07 -24.34 -16.28
C GLY A 115 12.96 -23.56 -14.96
N ILE A 116 13.88 -23.81 -14.05
CA ILE A 116 13.89 -23.24 -12.69
C ILE A 116 13.96 -21.70 -12.72
N GLU A 117 14.72 -21.12 -13.66
CA GLU A 117 14.83 -19.66 -13.80
C GLU A 117 13.49 -19.01 -14.16
N GLY A 118 12.71 -19.65 -15.05
CA GLY A 118 11.35 -19.22 -15.37
C GLY A 118 10.41 -19.31 -14.16
N LEU A 119 10.48 -20.41 -13.41
CA LEU A 119 9.68 -20.58 -12.20
C LEU A 119 10.01 -19.53 -11.14
N ALA A 120 11.29 -19.22 -10.94
CA ALA A 120 11.74 -18.16 -10.04
C ALA A 120 11.24 -16.78 -10.50
N THR A 121 11.27 -16.51 -11.80
CA THR A 121 10.75 -15.26 -12.39
C THR A 121 9.26 -15.09 -12.12
N ILE A 122 8.46 -16.14 -12.33
CA ILE A 122 7.02 -16.13 -12.06
C ILE A 122 6.77 -15.92 -10.56
N SER A 123 7.48 -16.66 -9.69
CA SER A 123 7.38 -16.53 -8.23
C SER A 123 7.68 -15.11 -7.75
N ASN A 124 8.82 -14.56 -8.17
CA ASN A 124 9.24 -13.20 -7.84
C ASN A 124 8.21 -12.16 -8.29
N ALA A 125 7.63 -12.32 -9.49
CA ALA A 125 6.58 -11.42 -9.98
C ALA A 125 5.34 -11.42 -9.06
N LYS A 126 4.95 -12.58 -8.51
CA LYS A 126 3.81 -12.66 -7.58
C LYS A 126 4.16 -12.10 -6.20
N ILE A 127 5.37 -12.35 -5.72
CA ILE A 127 5.87 -11.79 -4.46
C ILE A 127 5.93 -10.25 -4.57
N THR A 128 6.36 -9.69 -5.70
CA THR A 128 6.35 -8.24 -5.94
C THR A 128 4.95 -7.64 -5.83
N LYS A 129 3.94 -8.25 -6.45
CA LYS A 129 2.53 -7.79 -6.32
C LYS A 129 2.08 -7.78 -4.86
N LEU A 130 2.50 -8.75 -4.06
CA LEU A 130 2.17 -8.80 -2.63
C LEU A 130 2.95 -7.75 -1.83
N ALA A 131 4.21 -7.52 -2.17
CA ALA A 131 5.06 -6.50 -1.56
C ALA A 131 4.54 -5.08 -1.81
N GLU A 132 4.00 -4.81 -3.00
CA GLU A 132 3.34 -3.53 -3.32
C GLU A 132 2.21 -3.21 -2.33
N ILE A 133 1.39 -4.19 -1.97
CA ILE A 133 0.32 -4.03 -0.98
C ILE A 133 0.93 -3.69 0.39
N SER A 134 1.95 -4.44 0.83
CA SER A 134 2.62 -4.19 2.11
C SER A 134 3.25 -2.79 2.17
N ASN A 135 3.95 -2.40 1.11
CA ASN A 135 4.64 -1.11 1.00
C ASN A 135 3.67 0.06 1.01
N ASP A 136 2.50 -0.07 0.37
CA ASP A 136 1.44 0.94 0.43
C ASP A 136 0.90 1.10 1.87
N GLY A 137 0.70 -0.01 2.59
CA GLY A 137 0.29 0.04 4.00
C GLY A 137 1.32 0.68 4.91
N ILE A 138 2.60 0.34 4.75
CA ILE A 138 3.71 0.97 5.49
C ILE A 138 3.79 2.47 5.18
N SER A 139 3.59 2.85 3.91
CA SER A 139 3.57 4.26 3.49
C SER A 139 2.42 5.03 4.15
N LYS A 140 1.25 4.39 4.31
CA LYS A 140 0.11 4.98 5.04
C LYS A 140 0.40 5.15 6.53
N MET A 141 1.11 4.21 7.17
CA MET A 141 1.55 4.37 8.57
C MET A 141 2.58 5.51 8.70
N ALA A 142 3.49 5.65 7.72
CA ALA A 142 4.43 6.77 7.70
C ALA A 142 3.71 8.13 7.58
N GLU A 143 2.65 8.21 6.76
CA GLU A 143 1.79 9.39 6.64
C GLU A 143 1.09 9.75 7.96
N VAL A 144 0.65 8.74 8.73
CA VAL A 144 0.09 8.94 10.07
C VAL A 144 1.11 9.58 11.00
N MET A 145 2.33 9.02 11.08
CA MET A 145 3.43 9.55 11.89
C MET A 145 3.75 11.02 11.55
N MET A 146 3.71 11.39 10.26
CA MET A 146 3.98 12.78 9.82
C MET A 146 2.85 13.76 10.19
N THR A 147 1.60 13.30 10.27
CA THR A 147 0.42 14.17 10.41
C THR A 147 -0.13 14.30 11.83
N THR A 148 0.23 13.41 12.75
CA THR A 148 -0.23 13.45 14.15
C THR A 148 0.53 14.43 15.04
N GLY A 149 1.64 15.01 14.59
CA GLY A 149 2.38 16.06 15.30
C GLY A 149 3.20 15.58 16.52
N SER A 150 3.01 14.34 16.96
CA SER A 150 3.82 13.66 17.98
C SER A 150 4.93 12.77 17.41
N GLY A 151 4.77 12.30 16.16
CA GLY A 151 5.81 11.58 15.41
C GLY A 151 6.48 10.44 16.18
N SER A 152 5.71 9.54 16.82
CA SER A 152 6.29 8.43 17.55
C SER A 152 6.83 7.39 16.56
N GLN A 153 8.13 7.54 16.23
CA GLN A 153 8.86 6.57 15.42
C GLN A 153 8.70 5.13 15.94
N ASP A 154 8.57 4.95 17.25
CA ASP A 154 8.38 3.64 17.87
C ASP A 154 7.04 3.01 17.49
N THR A 155 5.97 3.80 17.44
CA THR A 155 4.64 3.33 17.02
C THR A 155 4.67 2.92 15.55
N TYR A 156 5.15 3.80 14.67
CA TYR A 156 5.32 3.51 13.26
C TYR A 156 6.12 2.22 13.03
N LYS A 157 7.29 2.09 13.67
CA LYS A 157 8.15 0.90 13.53
C LYS A 157 7.46 -0.37 13.99
N ALA A 158 6.75 -0.32 15.12
CA ALA A 158 6.03 -1.48 15.64
C ALA A 158 4.94 -1.97 14.68
N TYR A 159 4.15 -1.04 14.13
CA TYR A 159 3.06 -1.39 13.21
C TYR A 159 3.56 -1.79 11.80
N ALA A 160 4.59 -1.11 11.28
CA ALA A 160 5.23 -1.47 10.02
C ALA A 160 5.88 -2.86 10.09
N SER A 161 6.50 -3.22 11.23
CA SER A 161 7.04 -4.56 11.47
C SER A 161 5.94 -5.62 11.42
N LYS A 162 4.82 -5.41 12.13
CA LYS A 162 3.69 -6.34 12.11
C LYS A 162 3.16 -6.58 10.69
N LEU A 163 3.04 -5.53 9.88
CA LEU A 163 2.59 -5.67 8.49
C LEU A 163 3.62 -6.42 7.63
N THR A 164 4.91 -6.18 7.87
CA THR A 164 6.01 -6.91 7.21
C THR A 164 6.02 -8.40 7.58
N ASP A 165 5.67 -8.75 8.81
CA ASP A 165 5.56 -10.15 9.26
C ASP A 165 4.41 -10.86 8.52
N VAL A 166 3.26 -10.19 8.38
CA VAL A 166 2.12 -10.70 7.60
C VAL A 166 2.52 -10.90 6.14
N TYR A 167 3.15 -9.90 5.52
CA TYR A 167 3.68 -10.03 4.16
C TYR A 167 4.61 -11.23 4.03
N SER A 168 5.56 -11.39 4.95
CA SER A 168 6.55 -12.47 4.90
C SER A 168 5.90 -13.85 5.03
N ALA A 169 4.92 -14.00 5.94
CA ALA A 169 4.17 -15.25 6.12
C ALA A 169 3.34 -15.62 4.88
N GLU A 170 2.71 -14.63 4.24
CA GLU A 170 1.88 -14.84 3.05
C GLU A 170 2.73 -15.03 1.78
N ALA A 171 3.83 -14.29 1.62
CA ALA A 171 4.79 -14.45 0.52
C ALA A 171 5.42 -15.84 0.53
N LYS A 172 5.68 -16.40 1.73
CA LYS A 172 6.17 -17.78 1.88
C LYS A 172 5.27 -18.80 1.17
N LYS A 173 3.94 -18.60 1.13
CA LYS A 173 3.02 -19.52 0.44
C LYS A 173 3.26 -19.56 -1.07
N ILE A 174 3.67 -18.43 -1.66
CA ILE A 174 4.06 -18.34 -3.07
C ILE A 174 5.41 -19.05 -3.26
N THR A 175 6.37 -18.80 -2.37
CA THR A 175 7.67 -19.49 -2.38
C THR A 175 7.51 -21.01 -2.24
N ASP A 176 6.60 -21.48 -1.38
CA ASP A 176 6.32 -22.90 -1.18
C ASP A 176 5.73 -23.54 -2.44
N ALA A 177 4.84 -22.84 -3.15
CA ALA A 177 4.33 -23.29 -4.45
C ALA A 177 5.46 -23.40 -5.50
N TYR A 178 6.43 -22.48 -5.46
CA TYR A 178 7.63 -22.56 -6.29
C TYR A 178 8.55 -23.73 -5.93
N MET A 179 8.81 -23.96 -4.63
CA MET A 179 9.61 -25.10 -4.19
C MET A 179 8.96 -26.44 -4.58
N ALA A 180 7.63 -26.50 -4.62
CA ALA A 180 6.90 -27.70 -5.03
C ALA A 180 6.94 -27.95 -6.55
N SER A 181 6.99 -26.88 -7.36
CA SER A 181 7.02 -27.00 -8.83
C SER A 181 8.43 -27.23 -9.40
N ALA A 182 9.47 -26.95 -8.61
CA ALA A 182 10.87 -27.14 -8.97
C ALA A 182 11.41 -28.55 -8.66
N GLN A 183 10.55 -29.45 -8.16
CA GLN A 183 10.89 -30.85 -7.81
C GLN A 183 10.78 -31.80 -9.01
#